data_AF-A0A6V8CQ28-F1
#
_entry.id   AF-A0A6V8CQ28-F1
#
_cell.length_a   1.000
_cell.length_b   1.000
_cell.length_c   1.000
_cell.angle_alpha   90.00
_cell.angle_beta   90.00
_cell.angle_gamma   90.00
#
_symmetry.space_group_name_H-M   'P 1'
#
loop_
_entity.id
_entity.type
_entity.pdbx_description
1 polymer ?
#
loop_
_entity_poly.entity_id
_entity_poly.type
_entity_poly.pdbx_seq_one_letter_code
_entity_poly.pdbx_strand_id
1 'polypeptide(L)' 'PREPIEGEAVTVTIMIQNTGPVAGPSGLVYLTDSSGLLLGQRSTEPLQASSSRNIDLTFVVPNGNEMILDAEWRY' A
#
# COMPACT_ATOMS: atom_id res chain seq x y z
N PRO A 1 10.03 -7.19 -10.63
CA PRO A 1 8.60 -7.58 -10.71
C PRO A 1 8.26 -8.02 -12.13
N ARG A 2 7.36 -8.99 -12.32
CA ARG A 2 6.76 -9.23 -13.65
C ARG A 2 5.87 -8.05 -13.99
N GLU A 3 5.75 -7.75 -15.27
CA GLU A 3 4.82 -6.74 -15.76
C GLU A 3 3.38 -7.17 -15.39
N PRO A 4 2.58 -6.28 -14.76
CA PRO A 4 1.20 -6.60 -14.42
C PRO A 4 0.39 -6.84 -15.71
N ILE A 5 -0.39 -7.92 -15.74
CA ILE A 5 -1.26 -8.25 -16.88
C ILE A 5 -2.68 -7.87 -16.51
N GLU A 6 -3.36 -7.14 -17.40
CA GLU A 6 -4.77 -6.76 -17.26
C GLU A 6 -5.64 -7.97 -16.85
N GLY A 7 -6.47 -7.79 -15.82
CA GLY A 7 -7.34 -8.85 -15.31
C GLY A 7 -6.66 -9.88 -14.42
N GLU A 8 -5.32 -9.90 -14.32
CA GLU A 8 -4.62 -10.76 -13.35
C GLU A 8 -4.51 -10.09 -11.98
N ALA A 9 -4.46 -10.92 -10.93
CA ALA A 9 -4.21 -10.45 -9.58
C ALA A 9 -2.70 -10.23 -9.37
N VAL A 10 -2.34 -9.06 -8.88
CA VAL A 10 -0.97 -8.70 -8.49
C VAL A 10 -0.94 -8.34 -7.01
N THR A 11 0.14 -8.71 -6.32
CA THR A 11 0.40 -8.31 -4.94
C THR A 11 1.54 -7.31 -4.90
N VAL A 12 1.30 -6.18 -4.22
CA VAL A 12 2.30 -5.16 -3.93
C VAL A 12 2.55 -5.16 -2.43
N THR A 13 3.83 -5.13 -2.05
CA THR A 13 4.27 -5.00 -0.65
C THR A 13 4.70 -3.58 -0.38
N ILE A 14 4.03 -2.92 0.56
CA ILE A 14 4.35 -1.57 1.03
C ILE A 14 5.04 -1.69 2.38
N MET A 15 6.25 -1.14 2.50
CA MET A 15 6.97 -1.05 3.76
C MET A 15 6.70 0.31 4.42
N ILE A 16 6.15 0.30 5.63
CA ILE A 16 6.01 1.50 6.46
C ILE A 16 7.00 1.42 7.60
N GLN A 17 7.61 2.55 7.95
CA GLN A 17 8.56 2.66 9.05
C GLN A 17 8.19 3.83 9.96
N ASN A 18 8.22 3.58 11.28
CA ASN A 18 8.19 4.59 12.31
C ASN A 18 9.63 4.86 12.73
N THR A 19 10.14 6.03 12.34
CA THR A 19 11.49 6.49 12.68
C THR A 19 11.53 7.29 13.99
N GLY A 20 10.38 7.48 14.64
CA GLY A 20 10.25 8.20 15.90
C GLY A 20 10.52 7.33 17.14
N PRO A 21 10.78 7.96 18.30
CA PRO A 21 11.11 7.28 19.55
C PRO A 21 9.88 6.76 20.32
N VAL A 22 8.67 7.03 19.83
CA VAL A 22 7.40 6.64 20.48
C VAL A 22 6.56 5.82 19.50
N ALA A 23 5.75 4.90 20.02
CA ALA A 23 4.79 4.16 19.22
C ALA A 23 3.82 5.12 18.51
N GLY A 24 3.63 4.89 17.21
CA GLY A 24 2.67 5.61 16.39
C GLY A 24 1.25 5.05 16.53
N PRO A 25 0.26 5.76 15.99
CA PRO A 25 -1.14 5.30 16.01
C PRO A 25 -1.37 4.13 15.04
N SER A 26 -2.53 3.49 15.18
CA SER A 26 -3.11 2.69 14.09
C SER A 26 -3.53 3.60 12.95
N GLY A 27 -3.51 3.09 11.73
CA GLY A 27 -3.92 3.85 10.55
C GLY A 27 -4.44 2.98 9.42
N LEU A 28 -4.58 3.56 8.24
CA LEU A 28 -4.97 2.89 7.01
C LEU A 28 -3.94 3.18 5.93
N VAL A 29 -3.49 2.13 5.24
CA VAL A 29 -2.79 2.27 3.96
C VAL A 29 -3.80 2.22 2.85
N TYR A 30 -3.69 3.17 1.94
CA TYR A 30 -4.40 3.22 0.67
C TYR A 30 -3.40 3.01 -0.45
N LEU A 31 -3.76 2.17 -1.41
CA LEU A 31 -3.07 2.03 -2.68
C LEU A 31 -4.02 2.49 -3.77
N THR A 32 -3.63 3.55 -4.47
CA THR A 32 -4.38 4.12 -5.59
C THR A 32 -3.56 4.08 -6.86
N ASP A 33 -4.23 4.19 -8.01
CA ASP A 33 -3.53 4.57 -9.24
C ASP A 33 -3.44 6.10 -9.38
N SER A 34 -2.74 6.57 -10.43
CA SER A 34 -2.60 8.00 -10.75
C SER A 34 -3.90 8.71 -11.13
N SER A 35 -4.97 7.98 -11.42
CA SER A 35 -6.31 8.54 -11.64
C SER A 35 -7.08 8.74 -10.33
N GLY A 36 -6.56 8.21 -9.21
CA GLY A 36 -7.20 8.19 -7.91
C GLY A 36 -8.12 6.98 -7.70
N LEU A 37 -8.09 5.97 -8.58
CA LEU A 37 -8.83 4.73 -8.38
C LEU A 37 -8.24 3.97 -7.19
N LEU A 38 -9.09 3.63 -6.21
CA LEU A 38 -8.67 2.80 -5.08
C LEU A 38 -8.49 1.34 -5.53
N LEU A 39 -7.25 0.86 -5.47
CA LEU A 39 -6.88 -0.50 -5.81
C LEU A 39 -6.94 -1.42 -4.60
N GLY A 40 -6.60 -0.90 -3.41
CA GLY A 40 -6.67 -1.67 -2.17
C GLY A 40 -6.45 -0.80 -0.94
N GLN A 41 -6.90 -1.30 0.21
CA GLN A 41 -6.63 -0.69 1.50
C GLN A 41 -6.44 -1.72 2.60
N ARG A 42 -5.67 -1.38 3.63
CA ARG A 42 -5.49 -2.25 4.80
C ARG A 42 -5.22 -1.43 6.06
N SER A 43 -5.83 -1.82 7.17
CA SER A 43 -5.57 -1.24 8.49
C SER A 43 -4.21 -1.66 9.02
N THR A 44 -3.54 -0.76 9.73
CA THR A 44 -2.29 -0.98 10.42
C THR A 44 -2.53 -0.95 11.93
N GLU A 45 -1.96 -1.91 12.65
CA GLU A 45 -1.81 -1.77 14.10
C GLU A 45 -0.83 -0.63 14.43
N PRO A 46 -0.82 -0.13 15.68
CA PRO A 46 0.17 0.83 16.14
C PRO A 46 1.61 0.42 15.78
N LEU A 47 2.28 1.25 14.99
CA LEU A 47 3.67 1.01 14.60
C LEU A 47 4.59 1.34 15.78
N GLN A 48 5.29 0.34 16.31
CA GLN A 48 6.16 0.52 17.45
C GLN A 48 7.31 1.50 17.15
N ALA A 49 7.87 2.12 18.18
CA ALA A 49 9.01 3.02 18.03
C ALA A 49 10.16 2.33 17.28
N SER A 50 10.81 3.06 16.37
CA SER A 50 11.93 2.56 15.57
C SER A 50 11.68 1.23 14.85
N SER A 51 10.44 0.94 14.45
CA SER A 51 10.05 -0.31 13.81
C SER A 51 9.55 -0.11 12.37
N SER A 52 9.58 -1.18 11.58
CA SER A 52 8.94 -1.23 10.27
C SER A 52 8.00 -2.42 10.15
N ARG A 53 7.06 -2.33 9.21
CA ARG A 53 6.10 -3.38 8.89
C ARG A 53 5.84 -3.40 7.38
N ASN A 54 5.77 -4.61 6.84
CA ASN A 54 5.33 -4.85 5.46
C ASN A 54 3.83 -5.07 5.40
N ILE A 55 3.21 -4.51 4.37
CA ILE A 55 1.78 -4.53 4.14
C ILE A 55 1.53 -4.99 2.72
N ASP A 56 0.95 -6.17 2.59
CA ASP A 56 0.61 -6.75 1.30
C ASP A 56 -0.82 -6.36 0.89
N LEU A 57 -0.92 -5.74 -0.29
CA LEU A 57 -2.16 -5.41 -0.95
C LEU A 57 -2.23 -6.16 -2.27
N THR A 58 -3.29 -6.94 -2.45
CA THR A 58 -3.57 -7.67 -3.69
C THR A 58 -4.73 -7.01 -4.39
N PHE A 59 -4.58 -6.74 -5.68
CA PHE A 59 -5.63 -6.16 -6.52
C PHE A 59 -5.59 -6.77 -7.92
N VAL A 60 -6.72 -6.69 -8.62
CA VAL A 60 -6.81 -7.10 -10.04
C VAL A 60 -6.38 -5.91 -10.89
N VAL A 61 -5.44 -6.12 -11.81
CA VAL A 61 -4.92 -5.06 -12.68
C VAL A 61 -6.07 -4.49 -13.52
N PRO A 62 -6.43 -3.20 -13.35
CA PRO A 62 -7.49 -2.57 -14.11
C PRO A 62 -7.05 -2.35 -15.57
N ASN A 63 -8.02 -2.16 -16.46
CA ASN A 63 -7.75 -1.96 -17.87
C ASN A 63 -7.04 -0.62 -18.11
N GLY A 64 -5.85 -0.67 -18.69
CA GLY A 64 -5.03 0.51 -18.96
C GLY A 64 -3.64 0.15 -19.47
N ASN A 65 -3.04 1.04 -20.27
CA ASN A 65 -1.73 0.80 -20.87
C ASN A 65 -0.56 1.09 -19.90
N GLU A 66 -0.78 1.90 -18.87
CA GLU A 66 0.23 2.28 -17.90
C GLU A 66 -0.43 2.51 -16.53
N MET A 67 0.18 1.98 -15.47
CA MET A 67 -0.33 2.09 -14.11
C MET A 67 0.79 2.61 -13.20
N ILE A 68 0.61 3.83 -12.71
CA ILE A 68 1.44 4.42 -11.66
C ILE A 68 0.71 4.20 -10.35
N LEU A 69 1.41 3.67 -9.35
CA LEU A 69 0.85 3.35 -8.04
C LEU A 69 1.27 4.37 -7.01
N ASP A 70 0.28 4.93 -6.32
CA ASP A 70 0.47 5.83 -5.18
C ASP A 70 0.06 5.12 -3.89
N ALA A 71 0.96 5.13 -2.91
CA ALA A 71 0.72 4.56 -1.59
C ALA A 71 0.68 5.68 -0.56
N GLU A 72 -0.42 5.75 0.19
CA GLU A 72 -0.61 6.76 1.24
C GLU A 72 -1.00 6.09 2.56
N TRP A 73 -0.38 6.50 3.67
CA TRP A 73 -0.77 6.09 5.02
C TRP A 73 -1.41 7.27 5.76
N ARG A 74 -2.59 7.04 6.34
CA ARG A 74 -3.37 8.03 7.11
C ARG A 74 -3.70 7.50 8.50
N TYR A 75 -3.71 8.38 9.50
CA TYR A 75 -4.05 8.09 10.89
C TYR A 75 -4.95 9.17 11.50
#